data_AF-A0A9X2C1L3-F1
#
_entry.id   AF-A0A9X2C1L3-F1
#
_cell.length_a   1.000
_cell.length_b   1.000
_cell.length_c   1.000
_cell.angle_alpha   90.00
_cell.angle_beta   90.00
_cell.angle_gamma   90.00
#
_symmetry.space_group_name_H-M   'P 1'
#
loop_
_entity.id
_entity.type
_entity.pdbx_description
1 polymer ?
#
loop_
_entity_poly.entity_id
_entity_poly.type
_entity_poly.pdbx_seq_one_letter_code
_entity_poly.pdbx_strand_id
1 'polypeptide(L)'
;MPALLRLACAVLLGAAASLSLAQRAPLPESPRNPIEYASPGAALEALRADPAVRFETHEGWVVAHDDAKKAMWTFAPKGDPAWPAVAKRSLVERDGQVMISTAILCGASKAVCDEFVRKFVRLNQEMARAVQRQQAEASAASAP
;
A
#
# COMPACT_ATOMS: atom_id res chain seq x y z
N MET A 1 -72.53 -28.59 1.87
CA MET A 1 -72.48 -27.87 3.16
C MET A 1 -71.09 -27.25 3.29
N PRO A 2 -70.99 -25.94 3.54
CA PRO A 2 -69.77 -25.15 3.35
C PRO A 2 -68.88 -25.19 4.61
N ALA A 3 -67.57 -25.11 4.44
CA ALA A 3 -66.65 -24.70 5.49
C ALA A 3 -65.78 -23.56 4.94
N LEU A 4 -65.73 -22.50 5.73
CA LEU A 4 -65.44 -21.14 5.32
C LEU A 4 -63.94 -20.84 5.15
N LEU A 5 -63.73 -20.05 4.11
CA LEU A 5 -62.66 -19.14 3.73
C LEU A 5 -62.00 -18.30 4.87
N ARG A 6 -60.68 -18.11 4.74
CA ARG A 6 -59.77 -16.98 5.17
C ARG A 6 -59.49 -16.86 6.69
N LEU A 7 -58.29 -16.55 7.17
CA LEU A 7 -57.26 -15.65 6.68
C LEU A 7 -55.85 -16.24 6.84
N ALA A 8 -55.03 -16.07 5.80
CA ALA A 8 -53.58 -16.13 5.88
C ALA A 8 -53.07 -14.92 6.68
N CYS A 9 -52.27 -15.17 7.72
CA CYS A 9 -51.42 -14.15 8.33
C CYS A 9 -49.98 -14.64 8.22
N ALA A 10 -49.44 -14.55 7.00
CA ALA A 10 -48.02 -14.73 6.76
C ALA A 10 -47.29 -13.48 7.26
N VAL A 11 -46.96 -13.45 8.54
CA VAL A 11 -46.01 -12.46 9.08
C VAL A 11 -44.60 -12.99 8.79
N LEU A 12 -44.09 -12.69 7.60
CA LEU A 12 -42.67 -12.85 7.27
C LEU A 12 -41.88 -11.76 8.02
N LEU A 13 -41.58 -12.01 9.29
CA LEU A 13 -40.69 -11.18 10.09
C LEU A 13 -39.25 -11.39 9.64
N GLY A 14 -38.70 -10.36 8.99
CA GLY A 14 -37.29 -10.01 9.05
C GLY A 14 -36.36 -10.76 8.09
N ALA A 15 -36.24 -10.25 6.87
CA ALA A 15 -34.98 -10.37 6.15
C ALA A 15 -33.90 -9.64 6.96
N ALA A 16 -33.15 -10.35 7.80
CA ALA A 16 -31.90 -9.84 8.35
C ALA A 16 -30.97 -9.61 7.16
N ALA A 17 -30.90 -8.35 6.69
CA ALA A 17 -29.87 -7.93 5.76
C ALA A 17 -28.52 -8.15 6.45
N SER A 18 -27.85 -9.24 6.10
CA SER A 18 -26.47 -9.51 6.48
C SER A 18 -25.61 -8.37 5.94
N LEU A 19 -25.40 -7.34 6.76
CA LEU A 19 -24.31 -6.39 6.61
C LEU A 19 -23.01 -7.18 6.83
N SER A 20 -22.59 -7.92 5.80
CA SER A 20 -21.22 -8.43 5.74
C SER A 20 -20.30 -7.22 5.70
N LEU A 21 -19.78 -6.80 6.86
CA LEU A 21 -18.48 -6.14 6.88
C LEU A 21 -17.55 -7.13 6.20
N ALA A 22 -17.21 -6.87 4.94
CA ALA A 22 -16.16 -7.58 4.24
C ALA A 22 -14.85 -7.30 4.99
N GLN A 23 -14.60 -8.10 6.03
CA GLN A 23 -13.36 -8.07 6.76
C GLN A 23 -12.30 -8.55 5.76
N ARG A 24 -11.46 -7.60 5.31
CA ARG A 24 -10.40 -7.91 4.35
C ARG A 24 -9.52 -9.00 4.96
N ALA A 25 -9.29 -10.06 4.19
CA ALA A 25 -8.40 -11.13 4.60
C ALA A 25 -7.00 -10.56 4.94
N PRO A 26 -6.34 -11.07 5.99
CA PRO A 26 -4.97 -10.67 6.31
C PRO A 26 -4.02 -10.96 5.14
N LEU A 27 -3.02 -10.12 4.94
CA LEU A 27 -2.00 -10.35 3.93
C LEU A 27 -0.98 -11.39 4.41
N PRO A 28 -0.44 -12.25 3.53
CA PRO A 28 0.66 -13.12 3.88
C PRO A 28 1.94 -12.31 4.15
N GLU A 29 2.70 -12.70 5.16
CA GLU A 29 4.02 -12.12 5.44
C GLU A 29 5.06 -12.67 4.46
N SER A 30 5.98 -11.82 4.02
CA SER A 30 7.13 -12.27 3.24
C SER A 30 8.27 -12.68 4.19
N PRO A 31 8.79 -13.92 4.11
CA PRO A 31 9.91 -14.36 4.95
C PRO A 31 11.22 -13.62 4.64
N ARG A 32 11.28 -12.92 3.49
CA ARG A 32 12.38 -12.04 3.11
C ARG A 32 11.88 -10.60 3.09
N ASN A 33 12.42 -9.76 3.96
CA ASN A 33 12.23 -8.31 3.91
C ASN A 33 13.48 -7.66 3.30
N PRO A 34 13.38 -7.03 2.11
CA PRO A 34 14.50 -6.29 1.49
C PRO A 34 14.97 -5.04 2.25
N ILE A 35 14.37 -4.73 3.40
CA ILE A 35 14.82 -3.69 4.32
C ILE A 35 15.80 -4.33 5.30
N GLU A 36 17.07 -3.91 5.26
CA GLU A 36 18.16 -4.53 6.03
C GLU A 36 18.21 -4.09 7.51
N TYR A 37 17.25 -3.26 7.95
CA TYR A 37 17.24 -2.65 9.28
C TYR A 37 16.23 -3.32 10.21
N ALA A 38 16.58 -3.39 11.50
CA ALA A 38 15.74 -4.01 12.53
C ALA A 38 14.44 -3.25 12.84
N SER A 39 14.40 -1.94 12.57
CA SER A 39 13.22 -1.10 12.82
C SER A 39 13.15 0.08 11.85
N PRO A 40 11.96 0.71 11.68
CA PRO A 40 11.84 1.93 10.89
C PRO A 40 12.72 3.07 11.44
N GLY A 41 12.88 3.16 12.77
CA GLY A 41 13.76 4.14 13.40
C GLY A 41 15.22 3.93 13.04
N ALA A 42 15.72 2.69 13.12
CA ALA A 42 17.09 2.35 12.75
C ALA A 42 17.37 2.64 11.27
N ALA A 43 16.41 2.38 10.38
CA ALA A 43 16.51 2.74 8.98
C ALA A 43 16.61 4.27 8.78
N LEU A 44 15.79 5.05 9.48
CA LEU A 44 15.81 6.51 9.39
C LEU A 44 17.13 7.10 9.90
N GLU A 45 17.65 6.60 11.02
CA GLU A 45 18.93 7.03 11.58
C GLU A 45 20.09 6.72 10.63
N ALA A 46 20.15 5.50 10.10
CA ALA A 46 21.19 5.10 9.15
C ALA A 46 21.17 5.94 7.87
N LEU A 47 19.99 6.19 7.29
CA LEU A 47 19.86 7.03 6.10
C LEU A 47 20.26 8.49 6.39
N ARG A 48 19.99 9.02 7.58
CA ARG A 48 20.37 10.39 7.96
C ARG A 48 21.87 10.56 8.14
N ALA A 49 22.59 9.49 8.45
CA ALA A 49 24.03 9.49 8.56
C ALA A 49 24.74 9.44 7.19
N ASP A 50 24.02 9.12 6.12
CA ASP A 50 24.56 9.05 4.76
C ASP A 50 24.40 10.42 4.05
N PRO A 51 25.50 11.15 3.76
CA PRO A 51 25.42 12.47 3.13
C PRO A 51 24.95 12.43 1.67
N ALA A 52 24.92 11.26 1.03
CA ALA A 52 24.40 11.10 -0.33
C ALA A 52 22.86 11.00 -0.37
N VAL A 53 22.21 10.75 0.78
CA VAL A 53 20.76 10.62 0.86
C VAL A 53 20.14 12.01 1.04
N ARG A 54 19.24 12.37 0.12
CA ARG A 54 18.46 13.60 0.22
C ARG A 54 17.16 13.36 0.97
N PHE A 55 16.74 14.35 1.74
CA PHE A 55 15.52 14.28 2.53
C PHE A 55 14.54 15.37 2.15
N GLU A 56 13.27 14.99 2.09
CA GLU A 56 12.14 15.90 1.95
C GLU A 56 11.10 15.57 3.03
N THR A 57 10.25 16.55 3.37
CA THR A 57 9.13 16.32 4.27
C THR A 57 7.86 16.88 3.66
N HIS A 58 6.85 16.04 3.51
CA HIS A 58 5.56 16.38 2.91
C HIS A 58 4.46 15.97 3.88
N GLU A 59 3.71 16.93 4.42
CA GLU A 59 2.63 16.69 5.39
C GLU A 59 3.07 15.81 6.58
N GLY A 60 4.31 16.01 7.06
CA GLY A 60 4.92 15.26 8.16
C GLY A 60 5.51 13.90 7.78
N TRP A 61 5.27 13.40 6.57
CA TRP A 61 5.95 12.22 6.04
C TRP A 61 7.38 12.58 5.67
N VAL A 62 8.35 11.83 6.20
CA VAL A 62 9.76 11.98 5.80
C VAL A 62 10.00 11.10 4.58
N VAL A 63 10.51 11.69 3.51
CA VAL A 63 10.91 10.98 2.30
C VAL A 63 12.42 11.06 2.16
N ALA A 64 13.08 9.92 1.99
CA ALA A 64 14.51 9.84 1.74
C ALA A 64 14.76 9.30 0.32
N HIS A 65 15.59 10.01 -0.43
CA HIS A 65 16.00 9.69 -1.79
C HIS A 65 17.47 9.23 -1.77
N ASP A 66 17.68 7.95 -2.02
CA ASP A 66 18.99 7.31 -2.17
C ASP A 66 19.19 6.97 -3.65
N ASP A 67 19.64 7.95 -4.42
CA ASP A 67 19.84 7.80 -5.88
C ASP A 67 20.91 6.77 -6.22
N ALA A 68 21.95 6.67 -5.38
CA ALA A 68 23.03 5.70 -5.55
C ALA A 68 22.48 4.26 -5.53
N LYS A 69 21.50 3.99 -4.66
CA LYS A 69 20.80 2.69 -4.61
C LYS A 69 19.50 2.66 -5.41
N LYS A 70 19.18 3.72 -6.18
CA LYS A 70 17.91 3.89 -6.92
C LYS A 70 16.69 3.58 -6.03
N ALA A 71 16.73 4.06 -4.79
CA ALA A 71 15.76 3.75 -3.75
C ALA A 71 15.13 5.02 -3.17
N MET A 72 13.82 4.95 -2.94
CA MET A 72 13.05 5.97 -2.23
C MET A 72 12.41 5.33 -1.00
N TRP A 73 12.60 5.98 0.14
CA TRP A 73 12.06 5.55 1.42
C TRP A 73 11.02 6.56 1.90
N THR A 74 9.91 6.08 2.44
CA THR A 74 8.82 6.93 2.92
C THR A 74 8.44 6.50 4.32
N PHE A 75 8.68 7.36 5.30
CA PHE A 75 8.47 7.11 6.73
C PHE A 75 7.16 7.72 7.20
N ALA A 76 6.37 6.92 7.92
CA ALA A 76 5.11 7.36 8.49
C ALA A 76 5.35 8.40 9.61
N PRO A 77 4.59 9.52 9.65
CA PRO A 77 4.64 10.46 10.78
C PRO A 77 4.07 9.82 12.05
N LYS A 78 4.41 10.36 13.22
CA LYS A 78 3.91 9.87 14.53
C LYS A 78 2.39 9.78 14.66
N GLY A 79 1.65 10.59 13.91
CA GLY A 79 0.18 10.59 13.91
C GLY A 79 -0.47 9.60 12.95
N ASP A 80 0.32 8.93 12.09
CA ASP A 80 -0.22 7.89 11.21
C ASP A 80 -0.45 6.60 12.01
N PRO A 81 -1.58 5.89 11.81
CA PRO A 81 -1.88 4.65 12.54
C PRO A 81 -0.79 3.58 12.42
N ALA A 82 -0.05 3.54 11.30
CA ALA A 82 1.01 2.58 11.07
C ALA A 82 2.33 2.95 11.75
N TRP A 83 2.43 4.12 12.40
CA TRP A 83 3.66 4.50 13.07
C TRP A 83 4.04 3.54 14.20
N PRO A 84 5.32 3.13 14.29
CA PRO A 84 6.41 3.40 13.36
C PRO A 84 6.33 2.50 12.11
N ALA A 85 6.41 3.09 10.91
CA ALA A 85 6.47 2.34 9.66
C ALA A 85 7.30 3.05 8.58
N VAL A 86 7.83 2.26 7.66
CA VAL A 86 8.54 2.73 6.46
C VAL A 86 8.21 1.85 5.25
N ALA A 87 8.10 2.50 4.09
CA ALA A 87 8.07 1.84 2.79
C ALA A 87 9.36 2.14 2.02
N LYS A 88 10.06 1.11 1.54
CA LYS A 88 11.20 1.19 0.61
C LYS A 88 10.72 0.83 -0.79
N ARG A 89 10.93 1.72 -1.75
CA ARG A 89 10.66 1.49 -3.17
C ARG A 89 11.98 1.57 -3.92
N SER A 90 12.34 0.52 -4.64
CA SER A 90 13.60 0.46 -5.39
C SER A 90 13.33 0.07 -6.83
N LEU A 91 14.09 0.66 -7.76
CA LEU A 91 14.09 0.20 -9.15
C LEU A 91 14.94 -1.06 -9.25
N VAL A 92 14.33 -2.14 -9.73
CA VAL A 92 15.01 -3.42 -9.98
C VAL A 92 14.79 -3.82 -11.43
N GLU A 93 15.82 -4.38 -12.06
CA GLU A 93 15.69 -4.96 -13.39
C GLU A 93 15.39 -6.45 -13.25
N ARG A 94 14.37 -6.93 -13.96
CA ARG A 94 14.05 -8.35 -14.10
C ARG A 94 13.61 -8.62 -15.54
N ASP A 95 14.20 -9.63 -16.16
CA ASP A 95 13.87 -10.06 -17.53
C ASP A 95 13.92 -8.90 -18.56
N GLY A 96 14.90 -8.01 -18.41
CA GLY A 96 15.07 -6.81 -19.26
C GLY A 96 14.06 -5.70 -19.02
N GLN A 97 13.23 -5.80 -17.97
CA GLN A 97 12.24 -4.79 -17.61
C GLN A 97 12.60 -4.13 -16.27
N VAL A 98 12.52 -2.79 -16.24
CA VAL A 98 12.63 -2.03 -15.00
C VAL A 98 11.31 -2.09 -14.25
N MET A 99 11.34 -2.62 -13.02
CA MET A 99 10.20 -2.74 -12.13
C MET A 99 10.43 -2.01 -10.81
N ILE A 100 9.34 -1.65 -10.14
CA ILE A 100 9.39 -1.08 -8.78
C ILE A 100 9.22 -2.21 -7.77
N SER A 101 10.30 -2.53 -7.06
CA SER A 101 10.24 -3.39 -5.88
C SER A 101 9.76 -2.58 -4.68
N THR A 102 8.81 -3.13 -3.92
CA THR A 102 8.28 -2.48 -2.71
C THR A 102 8.51 -3.37 -1.51
N ALA A 103 9.09 -2.83 -0.46
CA ALA A 103 9.26 -3.49 0.83
C ALA A 103 8.70 -2.60 1.94
N ILE A 104 8.10 -3.22 2.96
CA ILE A 104 7.48 -2.53 4.09
C ILE A 104 8.12 -3.06 5.38
N LEU A 105 8.40 -2.16 6.31
CA LEU A 105 8.71 -2.49 7.69
C LEU A 105 7.78 -1.68 8.59
N CYS A 106 6.99 -2.36 9.41
CA CYS A 106 5.90 -1.76 10.18
C CYS A 106 5.88 -2.33 11.61
N GLY A 107 5.80 -1.45 12.60
CA GLY A 107 5.77 -1.79 14.03
C GLY A 107 4.40 -1.69 14.68
N ALA A 108 3.34 -1.44 13.89
CA ALA A 108 1.97 -1.42 14.36
C ALA A 108 1.34 -2.83 14.42
N SER A 109 0.05 -2.91 14.75
CA SER A 109 -0.67 -4.19 14.69
C SER A 109 -0.76 -4.70 13.25
N LYS A 110 -0.86 -6.04 13.08
CA LYS A 110 -0.91 -6.66 11.74
C LYS A 110 -1.99 -6.05 10.84
N ALA A 111 -3.21 -5.85 11.36
CA ALA A 111 -4.30 -5.28 10.57
C ALA A 111 -3.97 -3.87 10.05
N VAL A 112 -3.30 -3.06 10.85
CA VAL A 112 -2.87 -1.71 10.47
C VAL A 112 -1.72 -1.77 9.46
N CYS A 113 -0.73 -2.64 9.68
CA CYS A 113 0.37 -2.84 8.75
C CYS A 113 -0.12 -3.35 7.39
N ASP A 114 -1.11 -4.25 7.37
CA ASP A 114 -1.71 -4.74 6.14
C ASP A 114 -2.41 -3.61 5.34
N GLU A 115 -3.07 -2.66 6.01
CA GLU A 115 -3.62 -1.46 5.34
C GLU A 115 -2.51 -0.53 4.83
N PHE A 116 -1.41 -0.39 5.57
CA PHE A 116 -0.23 0.36 5.12
C PHE A 116 0.39 -0.26 3.86
N VAL A 117 0.55 -1.59 3.83
CA VAL A 117 1.00 -2.32 2.63
C VAL A 117 0.06 -2.03 1.45
N ARG A 118 -1.27 -2.15 1.66
CA ARG A 118 -2.27 -1.88 0.61
C ARG A 118 -2.18 -0.44 0.08
N LYS A 119 -1.96 0.55 0.95
CA LYS A 119 -1.77 1.96 0.55
C LYS A 119 -0.61 2.09 -0.43
N PHE A 120 0.56 1.53 -0.11
CA PHE A 120 1.74 1.65 -0.98
C PHE A 120 1.65 0.83 -2.26
N VAL A 121 1.05 -0.37 -2.22
CA VAL A 121 0.78 -1.15 -3.44
C VAL A 121 -0.10 -0.35 -4.41
N ARG A 122 -1.16 0.28 -3.91
CA ARG A 122 -2.06 1.12 -4.74
C ARG A 122 -1.31 2.31 -5.34
N LEU A 123 -0.59 3.08 -4.52
CA LEU A 123 0.18 4.24 -4.99
C LEU A 123 1.19 3.86 -6.07
N ASN A 124 1.83 2.70 -5.94
CA ASN A 124 2.82 2.25 -6.92
C ASN A 124 2.18 1.83 -8.24
N GLN A 125 0.99 1.20 -8.19
CA GLN A 125 0.23 0.87 -9.38
C GLN A 125 -0.26 2.13 -10.11
N GLU A 126 -0.72 3.14 -9.38
CA GLU A 126 -1.15 4.43 -9.95
C GLU A 126 0.01 5.13 -10.66
N MET A 127 1.17 5.19 -10.01
CA MET A 127 2.40 5.75 -10.59
C MET A 127 2.85 4.99 -11.84
N ALA A 128 2.87 3.65 -11.80
CA ALA A 128 3.24 2.82 -12.95
C ALA A 128 2.31 3.08 -14.15
N ARG A 129 0.99 3.17 -13.92
CA ARG A 129 0.02 3.51 -14.97
C ARG A 129 0.23 4.93 -15.51
N ALA A 130 0.57 5.89 -14.66
CA ALA A 130 0.84 7.26 -15.10
C ALA A 130 2.05 7.33 -16.03
N VAL A 131 3.15 6.64 -15.68
CA VAL A 131 4.35 6.55 -16.53
C VAL A 131 4.04 5.88 -17.87
N GLN A 132 3.29 4.77 -17.86
CA GLN A 132 2.89 4.07 -19.09
C GLN A 132 2.07 4.98 -20.03
N ARG A 133 1.13 5.76 -19.49
CA ARG A 133 0.35 6.72 -20.29
C ARG A 133 1.24 7.78 -20.92
N GLN A 134 2.13 8.39 -20.14
CA GLN A 134 3.07 9.40 -20.64
C GLN A 134 3.97 8.87 -21.75
N GLN A 135 4.45 7.62 -21.62
CA GLN A 135 5.27 6.97 -22.66
C GLN A 135 4.48 6.70 -23.94
N ALA A 136 3.23 6.26 -23.83
CA ALA A 136 2.36 6.03 -24.98
C ALA A 136 2.06 7.35 -25.71
N GLU A 137 1.75 8.42 -24.98
CA GLU A 137 1.52 9.76 -25.51
C GLU A 137 2.76 10.32 -26.21
N ALA A 138 3.94 10.21 -25.59
CA ALA A 138 5.20 10.63 -26.18
C ALA A 138 5.52 9.85 -27.46
N SER A 139 5.30 8.53 -27.45
CA SER A 139 5.53 7.67 -28.61
C SER A 139 4.60 8.04 -29.77
N ALA A 140 3.31 8.27 -29.49
CA ALA A 140 2.33 8.70 -30.48
C ALA A 140 2.65 10.09 -31.06
N ALA A 141 3.10 11.03 -30.23
CA ALA A 141 3.52 12.36 -30.67
C ALA A 141 4.79 12.35 -31.54
N SER A 142 5.60 11.28 -31.46
CA SER A 142 6.82 11.09 -32.25
C SER A 142 6.64 10.23 -33.50
N ALA A 143 5.44 9.72 -33.77
CA ALA A 143 5.16 8.94 -34.97
C ALA A 143 5.09 9.86 -36.22
N PRO A 144 5.79 9.52 -37.32
CA PRO A 144 5.82 10.34 -38.54
C PRO A 144 4.50 10.38 -39.30
#